data_AF-A0A917PG09-F1
#
_entry.id   AF-A0A917PG09-F1
#
_cell.length_a   1.000
_cell.length_b   1.000
_cell.length_c   1.000
_cell.angle_alpha   90.00
_cell.angle_beta   90.00
_cell.angle_gamma   90.00
#
_symmetry.space_group_name_H-M   'P 1'
#
loop_
_entity.id
_entity.type
_entity.pdbx_description
1 polymer ?
#
loop_
_entity_poly.entity_id
_entity_poly.type
_entity_poly.pdbx_seq_one_letter_code
_entity_poly.pdbx_strand_id
1 'polypeptide(L)'
;MGARPRVTLLTWSTAFAWIGAAGAALYYGAEILGIRTFAEASLRRGDASLLDEVQALRERPTAIALFGVGLLLVAVAGVLAAIAMSRARVPWARTGVVFAAGLVLVLPQFFTPPAMRIAHGVLFGVGCLLVAFAVTRLGSHRR
;
A
#
# COMPACT_ATOMS: atom_id res chain seq x y z
N MET A 1 28.88 1.74 17.45
CA MET A 1 28.20 1.93 16.14
C MET A 1 26.70 1.80 16.34
N GLY A 2 26.01 2.88 16.75
CA GLY A 2 24.55 2.89 16.87
C GLY A 2 23.96 3.60 15.66
N ALA A 3 23.12 2.94 14.88
CA ALA A 3 22.39 3.60 13.80
C ALA A 3 21.63 4.81 14.39
N ARG A 4 21.80 6.00 13.79
CA ARG A 4 21.06 7.18 14.21
C ARG A 4 19.56 6.82 14.18
N PRO A 5 18.78 7.07 15.25
CA PRO A 5 17.42 6.53 15.41
C PRO A 5 16.45 6.83 14.24
N ARG A 6 16.75 7.84 13.40
CA ARG A 6 16.02 8.14 12.16
C ARG A 6 16.23 7.13 11.04
N VAL A 7 17.46 6.64 10.86
CA VAL A 7 17.80 5.64 9.85
C VAL A 7 17.03 4.36 10.16
N THR A 8 16.99 3.98 11.43
CA THR A 8 16.23 2.82 11.92
C THR A 8 14.73 2.94 11.59
N LEU A 9 14.11 4.10 11.82
CA LEU A 9 12.69 4.31 11.52
C LEU A 9 12.35 4.21 10.03
N LEU A 10 13.19 4.77 9.15
CA LEU A 10 13.00 4.67 7.70
C LEU A 10 13.21 3.24 7.20
N THR A 11 14.18 2.51 7.75
CA THR A 11 14.37 1.08 7.44
C THR A 11 13.14 0.26 7.81
N TRP A 12 12.59 0.44 9.02
CA TRP A 12 11.36 -0.24 9.44
C TRP A 12 10.14 0.16 8.61
N SER A 13 9.99 1.45 8.30
CA SER A 13 8.93 1.94 7.40
C SER A 13 9.01 1.22 6.04
N THR A 14 10.21 1.12 5.46
CA THR A 14 10.43 0.44 4.19
C THR A 14 10.10 -1.05 4.27
N ALA A 15 10.56 -1.73 5.34
CA ALA A 15 10.26 -3.14 5.55
C ALA A 15 8.75 -3.40 5.66
N PHE A 16 8.03 -2.62 6.47
CA PHE A 16 6.58 -2.77 6.62
C PHE A 16 5.81 -2.41 5.36
N ALA A 17 6.26 -1.41 4.59
CA ALA A 17 5.64 -1.08 3.31
C ALA A 17 5.75 -2.27 2.34
N TRP A 18 6.93 -2.88 2.21
CA TRP A 18 7.14 -4.03 1.31
C TRP A 18 6.41 -5.28 1.77
N ILE A 19 6.47 -5.63 3.05
CA ILE A 19 5.77 -6.81 3.59
C ILE A 19 4.26 -6.61 3.47
N GLY A 20 3.77 -5.42 3.80
CA GLY A 20 2.36 -5.09 3.69
C GLY A 20 1.84 -5.13 2.25
N ALA A 21 2.60 -4.54 1.32
CA ALA A 21 2.30 -4.60 -0.11
C ALA A 21 2.33 -6.03 -0.66
N ALA A 22 3.27 -6.87 -0.22
CA ALA A 22 3.32 -8.27 -0.59
C ALA A 22 2.09 -9.03 -0.10
N GLY A 23 1.63 -8.79 1.14
CA GLY A 23 0.39 -9.38 1.66
C GLY A 23 -0.83 -9.01 0.81
N ALA A 24 -0.97 -7.73 0.44
CA ALA A 24 -2.04 -7.28 -0.44
C ALA A 24 -1.93 -7.86 -1.86
N ALA A 25 -0.73 -7.94 -2.41
CA ALA A 25 -0.48 -8.53 -3.73
C ALA A 25 -0.82 -10.02 -3.78
N LEU A 26 -0.55 -10.77 -2.70
CA LEU A 26 -0.92 -12.18 -2.59
C LEU A 26 -2.45 -12.37 -2.58
N TYR A 27 -3.20 -11.52 -1.89
CA TYR A 27 -4.67 -11.53 -1.91
C TYR A 27 -5.21 -11.36 -3.33
N TYR A 28 -4.79 -10.28 -4.01
CA TYR A 28 -5.24 -9.99 -5.38
C TYR A 28 -4.72 -11.01 -6.41
N GLY A 29 -3.51 -11.54 -6.22
CA GLY A 29 -2.96 -12.59 -7.08
C GLY A 29 -3.76 -13.88 -7.00
N ALA A 30 -4.13 -14.30 -5.79
CA ALA A 30 -5.00 -15.46 -5.59
C ALA A 30 -6.39 -15.22 -6.20
N GLU A 31 -6.94 -14.02 -6.05
CA GLU A 31 -8.23 -13.65 -6.62
C GLU A 31 -8.23 -13.71 -8.16
N ILE A 32 -7.27 -13.06 -8.83
CA ILE A 32 -7.21 -13.02 -10.30
C ILE A 32 -7.05 -14.43 -10.89
N LEU A 33 -6.13 -15.23 -10.32
CA LEU A 33 -5.89 -16.58 -10.80
C LEU A 33 -7.08 -17.51 -10.48
N GLY A 34 -7.68 -17.38 -9.29
CA GLY A 34 -8.86 -18.15 -8.89
C GLY A 34 -10.07 -17.87 -9.76
N ILE A 35 -10.41 -16.60 -9.98
CA ILE A 35 -11.53 -16.18 -10.84
C ILE A 35 -11.39 -16.77 -12.25
N ARG A 36 -10.17 -16.72 -12.82
CA ARG A 36 -9.91 -17.33 -14.13
C ARG A 36 -10.25 -18.82 -14.14
N THR A 37 -9.82 -19.57 -13.12
CA THR A 37 -10.10 -21.02 -13.05
C THR A 37 -11.59 -21.33 -12.93
N PHE A 38 -12.34 -20.52 -12.16
CA PHE A 38 -13.80 -20.67 -12.03
C PHE A 38 -14.51 -20.32 -13.34
N ALA A 39 -14.10 -19.25 -14.02
CA ALA A 39 -14.67 -18.85 -15.31
C ALA A 39 -14.44 -19.93 -16.38
N GLU A 40 -13.23 -20.49 -16.48
CA GLU A 40 -12.94 -21.57 -17.42
C GLU A 40 -13.74 -22.84 -17.08
N ALA A 41 -13.91 -23.16 -15.80
CA ALA A 41 -14.73 -24.31 -15.37
C ALA A 41 -16.23 -24.11 -15.68
N SER A 42 -16.74 -22.89 -15.49
CA SER A 42 -18.12 -22.51 -15.81
C SER A 42 -18.42 -22.72 -17.29
N LEU A 43 -17.54 -22.24 -18.17
CA LEU A 43 -17.68 -22.43 -19.62
C LEU A 43 -17.63 -23.92 -20.01
N ARG A 44 -16.71 -24.70 -19.46
CA ARG A 44 -16.59 -26.14 -19.77
C ARG A 44 -17.80 -26.95 -19.32
N ARG A 45 -18.43 -26.58 -18.22
CA ARG A 45 -19.57 -27.31 -17.63
C ARG A 45 -20.94 -26.74 -18.03
N GLY A 46 -20.97 -25.56 -18.66
CA GLY A 46 -22.21 -24.84 -18.95
C GLY A 46 -22.93 -24.40 -17.69
N ASP A 47 -22.21 -24.15 -16.60
CA ASP A 47 -22.76 -23.88 -15.27
C ASP A 47 -22.24 -22.55 -14.72
N ALA A 48 -23.11 -21.54 -14.69
CA ALA A 48 -22.78 -20.20 -14.20
C ALA A 48 -22.66 -20.13 -12.68
N SER A 49 -23.20 -21.09 -11.93
CA SER A 49 -23.18 -21.08 -10.45
C SER A 49 -21.77 -21.17 -9.87
N LEU A 50 -20.81 -21.69 -10.65
CA LEU A 50 -19.39 -21.69 -10.27
C LEU A 50 -18.79 -20.29 -10.08
N LEU A 51 -19.45 -19.24 -10.58
CA LEU A 51 -19.04 -17.86 -10.34
C LEU A 51 -19.37 -17.40 -8.91
N ASP A 52 -20.28 -18.07 -8.21
CA ASP A 52 -20.60 -17.75 -6.81
C ASP A 52 -19.42 -18.09 -5.87
N GLU A 53 -18.57 -19.05 -6.26
CA GLU A 53 -17.34 -19.42 -5.55
C GLU A 53 -16.31 -18.27 -5.52
N VAL A 54 -16.45 -17.25 -6.38
CA VAL A 54 -15.62 -16.05 -6.33
C VAL A 54 -15.81 -15.30 -5.02
N GLN A 55 -17.04 -15.22 -4.50
CA GLN A 55 -17.28 -14.60 -3.21
C GLN A 55 -16.71 -15.45 -2.07
N ALA A 56 -16.90 -16.77 -2.13
CA ALA A 56 -16.31 -17.68 -1.15
C ALA A 56 -14.78 -17.54 -1.11
N LEU A 57 -14.11 -17.38 -2.26
CA LEU A 57 -12.67 -17.13 -2.36
C LEU A 57 -12.25 -15.80 -1.69
N ARG A 58 -13.00 -14.73 -1.93
CA ARG A 58 -12.74 -13.38 -1.36
C ARG A 58 -12.93 -13.34 0.14
N GLU A 59 -13.95 -14.05 0.62
CA GLU A 59 -14.39 -14.03 2.01
C GLU A 59 -13.67 -15.07 2.88
N ARG A 60 -12.76 -15.87 2.31
CA ARG A 60 -11.97 -16.82 3.10
C ARG A 60 -11.29 -16.08 4.26
N PRO A 61 -11.47 -16.54 5.51
CA PRO A 61 -10.91 -15.85 6.68
C PRO A 61 -9.40 -15.60 6.59
N THR A 62 -8.66 -16.55 6.02
CA THR A 62 -7.21 -16.43 5.80
C THR A 62 -6.86 -15.36 4.77
N ALA A 63 -7.66 -15.21 3.72
CA ALA A 63 -7.47 -14.19 2.69
C ALA A 63 -7.73 -12.79 3.27
N ILE A 64 -8.85 -12.62 3.98
CA ILE A 64 -9.20 -11.37 4.67
C ILE A 64 -8.11 -11.00 5.69
N ALA A 65 -7.64 -11.96 6.50
CA ALA A 65 -6.61 -11.72 7.49
C ALA A 65 -5.28 -11.29 6.85
N LEU A 66 -4.84 -11.99 5.80
CA LEU A 66 -3.60 -11.65 5.09
C LEU A 66 -3.68 -10.25 4.47
N PHE A 67 -4.81 -9.92 3.84
CA PHE A 67 -5.06 -8.60 3.27
C PHE A 67 -5.09 -7.52 4.36
N GLY A 68 -5.88 -7.71 5.40
CA GLY A 68 -6.05 -6.76 6.51
C GLY A 68 -4.75 -6.49 7.27
N VAL A 69 -3.97 -7.53 7.57
CA VAL A 69 -2.63 -7.38 8.18
C VAL A 69 -1.70 -6.64 7.22
N GLY A 70 -1.76 -6.95 5.93
CA GLY A 70 -1.00 -6.24 4.91
C GLY A 70 -1.28 -4.74 4.88
N LEU A 71 -2.58 -4.36 4.87
CA LEU A 71 -3.01 -2.96 4.93
C LEU A 71 -2.56 -2.26 6.21
N LEU A 72 -2.64 -2.94 7.35
CA LEU A 72 -2.20 -2.39 8.63
C LEU A 72 -0.69 -2.10 8.62
N LEU A 73 0.13 -3.01 8.07
CA LEU A 73 1.56 -2.80 7.93
C LEU A 73 1.89 -1.60 7.03
N VAL A 74 1.16 -1.42 5.91
CA VAL A 74 1.30 -0.23 5.05
C VAL A 74 0.94 1.05 5.80
N ALA A 75 -0.13 1.03 6.60
CA ALA A 75 -0.51 2.19 7.40
C ALA A 75 0.55 2.52 8.46
N VAL A 76 1.07 1.52 9.17
CA VAL A 76 2.18 1.68 10.12
C VAL A 76 3.43 2.22 9.41
N ALA A 77 3.74 1.76 8.21
CA ALA A 77 4.84 2.29 7.41
C ALA A 77 4.68 3.78 7.12
N GLY A 78 3.47 4.23 6.79
CA GLY A 78 3.14 5.65 6.61
C GLY A 78 3.35 6.46 7.89
N VAL A 79 2.90 5.98 9.03
CA VAL A 79 3.11 6.64 10.35
C VAL A 79 4.60 6.75 10.67
N LEU A 80 5.37 5.67 10.51
CA LEU A 80 6.81 5.69 10.76
C LEU A 80 7.53 6.66 9.82
N ALA A 81 7.13 6.72 8.55
CA ALA A 81 7.65 7.69 7.59
C ALA A 81 7.36 9.12 8.05
N ALA A 82 6.12 9.43 8.45
CA ALA A 82 5.75 10.75 8.97
C ALA A 82 6.57 11.14 10.20
N ILE A 83 6.78 10.21 11.15
CA ILE A 83 7.60 10.44 12.35
C ILE A 83 9.06 10.69 11.97
N ALA A 84 9.62 9.89 11.06
CA ALA A 84 11.01 10.06 10.63
C ALA A 84 11.22 11.42 9.93
N MET A 85 10.27 11.82 9.09
CA MET A 85 10.31 13.07 8.32
C MET A 85 10.06 14.30 9.19
N SER A 86 9.08 14.28 10.09
CA SER A 86 8.82 15.38 11.04
C SER A 86 10.01 15.66 11.97
N ARG A 87 10.78 14.63 12.31
CA ARG A 87 12.02 14.78 13.07
C ARG A 87 13.16 15.37 12.23
N ALA A 88 13.06 15.35 10.90
CA ALA A 88 14.06 15.94 10.02
C ALA A 88 13.86 17.47 9.98
N ARG A 89 14.83 18.25 10.51
CA ARG A 89 14.81 19.72 10.47
C ARG A 89 15.20 20.25 9.09
N VAL A 90 14.45 19.86 8.06
CA VAL A 90 14.72 20.23 6.67
C VAL A 90 13.43 20.80 6.06
N PRO A 91 13.49 21.84 5.21
CA PRO A 91 12.29 22.56 4.77
C PRO A 91 11.24 21.68 4.06
N TRP A 92 11.70 20.60 3.42
CA TRP A 92 10.86 19.62 2.72
C TRP A 92 10.25 18.56 3.64
N ALA A 93 10.50 18.56 4.95
CA ALA A 93 9.86 17.62 5.89
C ALA A 93 8.32 17.69 5.84
N ARG A 94 7.75 18.84 5.46
CA ARG A 94 6.30 19.00 5.26
C ARG A 94 5.79 18.31 4.00
N THR A 95 6.60 18.14 2.96
CA THR A 95 6.17 17.50 1.71
C THR A 95 5.99 15.99 1.87
N GLY A 96 6.76 15.39 2.77
CA GLY A 96 6.63 13.98 3.16
C GLY A 96 5.31 13.62 3.85
N VAL A 97 4.60 14.61 4.42
CA VAL A 97 3.31 14.38 5.08
C VAL A 97 2.26 13.90 4.07
N VAL A 98 2.27 14.44 2.84
CA VAL A 98 1.32 14.03 1.79
C VAL A 98 1.57 12.58 1.38
N PHE A 99 2.83 12.18 1.23
CA PHE A 99 3.21 10.80 0.96
C PHE A 99 2.79 9.84 2.08
N ALA A 100 3.09 10.20 3.34
CA ALA A 100 2.71 9.40 4.49
C ALA A 100 1.19 9.28 4.65
N ALA A 101 0.44 10.35 4.41
CA ALA A 101 -1.02 10.32 4.38
C ALA A 101 -1.53 9.38 3.29
N GLY A 102 -0.93 9.41 2.09
CA GLY A 102 -1.23 8.46 1.03
C GLY A 102 -1.09 7.00 1.47
N LEU A 103 0.00 6.64 2.16
CA LEU A 103 0.20 5.29 2.72
C LEU A 103 -0.84 4.92 3.78
N VAL A 104 -1.10 5.80 4.75
CA VAL A 104 -2.10 5.54 5.80
C VAL A 104 -3.51 5.36 5.21
N LEU A 105 -3.85 6.18 4.22
CA LEU A 105 -5.15 6.17 3.58
C LEU A 105 -5.35 4.99 2.61
N VAL A 106 -4.32 4.18 2.33
CA VAL A 106 -4.47 2.91 1.60
C VAL A 106 -5.45 1.99 2.33
N LEU A 107 -5.45 1.96 3.66
CA LEU A 107 -6.35 1.10 4.43
C LEU A 107 -7.83 1.50 4.25
N PRO A 108 -8.25 2.75 4.53
CA PRO A 108 -9.65 3.13 4.40
C PRO A 108 -10.16 3.24 2.96
N GLN A 109 -9.32 3.54 1.96
CA GLN A 109 -9.80 3.78 0.59
C GLN A 109 -10.50 2.57 -0.04
N PHE A 110 -10.17 1.33 0.37
CA PHE A 110 -10.85 0.11 -0.09
C PHE A 110 -12.34 0.04 0.27
N PHE A 111 -12.78 0.82 1.26
CA PHE A 111 -14.18 0.87 1.71
C PHE A 111 -14.92 2.12 1.21
N THR A 112 -14.31 2.88 0.30
CA THR A 112 -14.88 4.14 -0.22
C THR A 112 -15.37 3.99 -1.67
N PRO A 113 -16.28 4.89 -2.12
CA PRO A 113 -16.75 4.92 -3.51
C PRO A 113 -15.62 5.18 -4.52
N PRO A 114 -15.82 4.87 -5.83
CA PRO A 114 -14.79 5.00 -6.86
C PRO A 114 -14.12 6.38 -6.91
N ALA A 115 -14.89 7.47 -6.78
CA ALA A 115 -14.36 8.83 -6.78
C ALA A 115 -13.32 9.07 -5.67
N MET A 116 -13.54 8.51 -4.47
CA MET A 116 -12.62 8.65 -3.34
C MET A 116 -11.33 7.85 -3.53
N ARG A 117 -11.41 6.69 -4.21
CA ARG A 117 -10.23 5.89 -4.59
C ARG A 117 -9.36 6.63 -5.59
N ILE A 118 -9.99 7.28 -6.58
CA ILE A 118 -9.28 8.12 -7.55
C ILE A 118 -8.60 9.29 -6.83
N ALA A 119 -9.33 9.99 -5.94
CA ALA A 119 -8.78 11.08 -5.16
C ALA A 119 -7.59 10.64 -4.29
N HIS A 120 -7.69 9.48 -3.65
CA HIS A 120 -6.57 8.86 -2.93
C HIS A 120 -5.37 8.58 -3.84
N GLY A 121 -5.59 7.99 -5.01
CA GLY A 121 -4.53 7.71 -5.98
C GLY A 121 -3.81 8.98 -6.44
N VAL A 122 -4.56 10.05 -6.72
CA VAL A 122 -4.00 11.37 -7.07
C VAL A 122 -3.19 11.94 -5.90
N LEU A 123 -3.74 11.94 -4.68
CA LEU A 123 -3.06 12.41 -3.47
C LEU A 123 -1.74 11.66 -3.27
N PHE A 124 -1.75 10.33 -3.40
CA PHE A 124 -0.58 9.51 -3.18
C PHE A 124 0.47 9.73 -4.29
N GLY A 125 0.03 9.86 -5.55
CA GLY A 125 0.89 10.21 -6.68
C GLY A 125 1.59 11.56 -6.48
N VAL A 126 0.85 12.60 -6.04
CA VAL A 126 1.43 13.90 -5.68
C VAL A 126 2.45 13.76 -4.55
N GLY A 127 2.14 12.99 -3.51
CA GLY A 127 3.08 12.67 -2.43
C GLY A 127 4.39 12.06 -2.95
N CYS A 128 4.31 11.08 -3.85
CA CYS A 128 5.49 10.47 -4.49
C CYS A 128 6.32 11.48 -5.29
N LEU A 129 5.67 12.33 -6.10
CA LEU A 129 6.35 13.37 -6.89
C LEU A 129 7.07 14.38 -5.99
N LEU A 130 6.43 14.78 -4.89
CA LEU A 130 7.01 15.69 -3.91
C LEU A 130 8.26 15.09 -3.23
N VAL A 131 8.22 13.81 -2.87
CA VAL A 131 9.39 13.10 -2.31
C VAL A 131 10.51 13.01 -3.35
N ALA A 132 10.19 12.62 -4.59
CA ALA A 132 11.17 12.53 -5.68
C ALA A 132 11.84 13.87 -5.97
N PHE A 133 11.06 14.95 -6.02
CA PHE A 133 11.58 16.31 -6.20
C PHE A 133 12.50 16.73 -5.04
N ALA A 134 12.12 16.44 -3.79
CA ALA A 134 12.94 16.78 -2.63
C ALA A 134 14.29 16.05 -2.66
N VAL A 135 14.29 14.74 -2.96
CA VAL A 135 15.52 13.93 -2.99
C VAL A 135 16.46 14.37 -4.12
N THR A 136 15.93 14.69 -5.31
CA THR A 136 16.73 15.12 -6.46
C THR A 136 17.36 16.50 -6.25
N ARG A 137 16.65 17.46 -5.65
CA ARG A 137 17.18 18.80 -5.34
C ARG A 137 18.22 18.81 -4.21
N LEU A 138 18.16 17.85 -3.29
CA LEU A 138 19.17 17.69 -2.23
C LEU A 138 20.46 17.06 -2.76
N GLY A 139 20.34 16.14 -3.71
CA GLY A 139 21.49 15.52 -4.37
C GLY A 139 22.31 16.51 -5.19
N SER A 140 21.65 17.50 -5.81
CA SER A 140 22.34 18.54 -6.60
C SER A 140 23.10 19.57 -5.76
N HIS A 141 22.78 19.73 -4.47
CA HIS A 141 23.47 20.66 -3.57
C HIS A 141 24.69 20.06 -2.86
N ARG A 142 24.93 18.74 -3.01
CA ARG A 142 26.06 18.01 -2.42
C ARG A 142 27.12 17.59 -3.44
N ARG A 143 26.96 17.98 -4.70
CA ARG A 143 27.99 17.92 -5.74
C ARG A 143 28.51 19.33 -5.98
#